data_AF-A0A5M3X866-F1
#
_entry.id   AF-A0A5M3X866-F1
#
_cell.length_a   1.000
_cell.length_b   1.000
_cell.length_c   1.000
_cell.angle_alpha   90.00
_cell.angle_beta   90.00
_cell.angle_gamma   90.00
#
_symmetry.space_group_name_H-M   'P 1'
#
loop_
_entity.id
_entity.type
_entity.pdbx_description
1 polymer ?
#
loop_
_entity_poly.entity_id
_entity_poly.type
_entity_poly.pdbx_seq_one_letter_code
_entity_poly.pdbx_strand_id
1 'polypeptide(L)'
;MGPTVGQGQWPDMRTAVPGMGAPPAGPAQMQCAAALQRLYGWLQAVLPQAPQYTGAVPLAVEAVRLYRNGHFDACLAQIQQVADFIGRGGQPYLPTQ
;
A
#
# COMPACT_ATOMS: atom_id res chain seq x y z
N MET A 1 5.92 32.43 -46.74
CA MET A 1 4.67 32.26 -45.97
C MET A 1 4.65 30.84 -45.44
N GLY A 2 4.96 30.68 -44.15
CA GLY A 2 5.36 29.40 -43.55
C GLY A 2 4.19 28.50 -43.10
N PRO A 3 4.47 27.23 -42.76
CA PRO A 3 3.49 26.23 -42.36
C PRO A 3 3.23 26.30 -40.85
N THR A 4 1.97 26.14 -40.42
CA THR A 4 1.70 25.80 -39.02
C THR A 4 0.57 24.79 -38.94
N VAL A 5 0.98 23.59 -38.56
CA VAL A 5 0.15 22.45 -38.17
C VAL A 5 -0.66 22.88 -36.93
N GLY A 6 -1.94 23.19 -37.14
CA GLY A 6 -2.88 23.40 -36.05
C GLY A 6 -3.26 22.04 -35.45
N GLN A 7 -2.48 21.58 -34.48
CA GLN A 7 -2.84 20.48 -33.58
C GLN A 7 -4.06 20.90 -32.75
N GLY A 8 -5.25 20.78 -33.33
CA GLY A 8 -6.51 20.71 -32.61
C GLY A 8 -6.67 19.34 -31.96
N GLN A 9 -5.70 18.92 -31.16
CA GLN A 9 -5.79 17.71 -30.34
C GLN A 9 -6.60 18.03 -29.09
N TRP A 10 -7.91 17.98 -29.20
CA TRP A 10 -8.73 17.67 -28.04
C TRP A 10 -8.73 16.14 -27.97
N PRO A 11 -7.98 15.48 -27.08
CA PRO A 11 -8.19 14.06 -26.87
C PRO A 11 -9.55 13.91 -26.18
N ASP A 12 -10.54 13.64 -27.01
CA ASP A 12 -11.60 12.66 -26.83
C ASP A 12 -11.85 12.26 -25.36
N MET A 13 -12.68 13.05 -24.67
CA MET A 13 -13.34 12.63 -23.42
C MET A 13 -14.45 11.59 -23.68
N ARG A 14 -14.34 10.76 -24.73
CA ARG A 14 -15.37 9.80 -25.15
C ARG A 14 -14.94 8.34 -25.14
N THR A 15 -13.73 8.05 -24.69
CA THR A 15 -13.34 6.69 -24.29
C THR A 15 -13.18 6.57 -22.78
N ALA A 16 -14.11 7.17 -22.03
CA ALA A 16 -14.36 6.80 -20.63
C ALA A 16 -15.02 5.41 -20.61
N VAL A 17 -14.21 4.38 -20.79
CA VAL A 17 -14.59 3.02 -20.42
C VAL A 17 -14.80 3.01 -18.89
N PRO A 18 -16.01 2.70 -18.39
CA PRO A 18 -16.23 2.54 -16.96
C PRO A 18 -15.59 1.22 -16.54
N GLY A 19 -14.33 1.28 -16.10
CA GLY A 19 -13.60 0.07 -15.74
C GLY A 19 -12.14 0.31 -15.37
N MET A 20 -11.91 0.89 -14.19
CA MET A 20 -10.66 0.79 -13.43
C MET A 20 -9.38 1.33 -14.10
N GLY A 21 -9.42 2.61 -14.49
CA GLY A 21 -8.21 3.43 -14.44
C GLY A 21 -7.88 3.70 -12.97
N ALA A 22 -7.12 2.82 -12.33
CA ALA A 22 -6.40 3.22 -11.11
C ALA A 22 -5.54 4.45 -11.49
N PRO A 23 -5.47 5.49 -10.65
CA PRO A 23 -4.57 6.62 -10.91
C PRO A 23 -3.16 6.09 -11.21
N PRO A 24 -2.35 6.78 -12.05
CA PRO A 24 -0.99 6.32 -12.36
C PRO A 24 -0.29 6.07 -11.03
N ALA A 25 0.01 4.80 -10.78
CA ALA A 25 0.45 4.43 -9.45
C ALA A 25 1.81 5.06 -9.20
N GLY A 26 1.85 6.06 -8.32
CA GLY A 26 3.10 6.69 -7.94
C GLY A 26 4.07 5.64 -7.39
N PRO A 27 5.39 5.87 -7.45
CA PRO A 27 6.38 4.92 -6.94
C PRO A 27 6.10 4.50 -5.48
N ALA A 28 5.59 5.42 -4.65
CA ALA A 28 5.14 5.15 -3.28
C ALA A 28 3.93 4.19 -3.21
N GLN A 29 3.00 4.27 -4.17
CA GLN A 29 1.87 3.35 -4.27
C GLN A 29 2.33 1.93 -4.60
N MET A 30 3.22 1.78 -5.58
CA MET A 30 3.79 0.46 -5.93
C MET A 30 4.57 -0.14 -4.76
N GLN A 31 5.37 0.67 -4.06
CA GLN A 31 6.10 0.23 -2.87
C GLN A 31 5.18 -0.23 -1.74
N CYS A 32 4.17 0.57 -1.38
CA CYS A 32 3.21 0.18 -0.34
C CYS A 32 2.44 -1.08 -0.74
N ALA A 33 2.02 -1.21 -2.01
CA ALA A 33 1.33 -2.41 -2.49
C ALA A 33 2.21 -3.68 -2.38
N ALA A 34 3.46 -3.60 -2.82
CA ALA A 34 4.41 -4.73 -2.72
C ALA A 34 4.69 -5.11 -1.26
N ALA A 35 4.84 -4.10 -0.39
CA ALA A 35 5.07 -4.31 1.04
C ALA A 35 3.85 -4.95 1.72
N LEU A 36 2.64 -4.51 1.38
CA LEU A 36 1.38 -5.11 1.85
C LEU A 36 1.25 -6.57 1.41
N GLN A 37 1.52 -6.88 0.14
CA GLN A 37 1.45 -8.27 -0.35
C GLN A 37 2.43 -9.18 0.39
N ARG A 38 3.65 -8.70 0.64
CA ARG A 38 4.65 -9.47 1.37
C ARG A 38 4.25 -9.68 2.84
N LEU A 39 3.67 -8.66 3.47
CA LEU A 39 3.15 -8.75 4.84
C LEU A 39 2.00 -9.76 4.93
N TYR A 40 1.03 -9.71 4.01
CA TYR A 40 -0.08 -10.66 3.96
C TYR A 40 0.38 -12.10 3.73
N GLY A 41 1.31 -12.31 2.79
CA GLY A 41 1.88 -13.63 2.53
C GLY A 41 2.58 -14.21 3.75
N TRP A 42 3.33 -13.36 4.48
CA TRP A 42 3.93 -13.75 5.75
C TRP A 42 2.89 -14.07 6.81
N LEU A 43 1.85 -13.23 6.98
CA LEU A 43 0.77 -13.51 7.93
C LEU A 43 0.05 -14.82 7.62
N GLN A 44 -0.28 -15.10 6.36
CA GLN A 44 -0.91 -16.37 5.98
C GLN A 44 -0.03 -17.59 6.30
N ALA A 45 1.30 -17.46 6.17
CA ALA A 45 2.24 -18.53 6.50
C ALA A 45 2.44 -18.67 8.02
N VAL A 46 2.49 -17.56 8.76
CA VAL A 46 2.87 -17.53 10.18
C VAL A 46 1.68 -17.70 11.12
N LEU A 47 0.52 -17.11 10.84
CA LEU A 47 -0.67 -17.24 11.69
C LEU A 47 -1.06 -18.69 12.06
N PRO A 48 -1.05 -19.68 11.15
CA PRO A 48 -1.39 -21.05 11.53
C PRO A 48 -0.35 -21.69 12.47
N GLN A 49 0.90 -21.22 12.45
CA GLN A 49 1.98 -21.76 13.29
C GLN A 49 2.23 -20.95 14.57
N ALA A 50 1.91 -19.65 14.55
CA ALA A 50 2.20 -18.70 15.62
C ALA A 50 1.05 -17.70 15.76
N PRO A 51 -0.06 -18.10 16.38
CA PRO A 51 -1.23 -17.25 16.57
C PRO A 51 -0.93 -16.03 17.45
N GLN A 52 0.19 -16.00 18.18
CA GLN A 52 0.63 -14.81 18.92
C GLN A 52 0.80 -13.55 18.04
N TYR A 53 1.00 -13.73 16.72
CA TYR A 53 1.09 -12.64 15.76
C TYR A 53 -0.27 -12.19 15.20
N THR A 54 -1.39 -12.72 15.68
CA THR A 54 -2.73 -12.23 15.29
C THR A 54 -2.93 -10.74 15.61
N GLY A 55 -2.21 -10.19 16.59
CA GLY A 55 -2.17 -8.75 16.84
C GLY A 55 -1.64 -7.90 15.68
N ALA A 56 -0.90 -8.51 14.73
CA ALA A 56 -0.45 -7.84 13.51
C ALA A 56 -1.54 -7.74 12.43
N VAL A 57 -2.60 -8.56 12.50
CA VAL A 57 -3.73 -8.53 11.54
C VAL A 57 -4.43 -7.17 11.51
N PRO A 58 -4.89 -6.59 12.64
CA PRO A 58 -5.52 -5.27 12.61
C PRO A 58 -4.56 -4.17 12.10
N LEU A 59 -3.27 -4.26 12.39
CA LEU A 59 -2.27 -3.32 11.86
C LEU A 59 -2.09 -3.43 10.34
N ALA A 60 -2.12 -4.65 9.80
CA ALA A 60 -2.10 -4.90 8.36
C ALA A 60 -3.37 -4.36 7.67
N VAL A 61 -4.54 -4.50 8.32
CA VAL A 61 -5.81 -3.94 7.83
C VAL A 61 -5.75 -2.40 7.80
N GLU A 62 -5.15 -1.77 8.81
CA GLU A 62 -4.98 -0.31 8.85
C GLU A 62 -4.08 0.17 7.69
N ALA A 63 -2.97 -0.52 7.41
CA ALA A 63 -2.11 -0.23 6.26
C ALA A 63 -2.86 -0.30 4.92
N VAL A 64 -3.79 -1.25 4.76
CA VAL A 64 -4.67 -1.34 3.57
C VAL A 64 -5.64 -0.16 3.50
N ARG A 65 -6.20 0.30 4.63
CA ARG A 65 -7.06 1.50 4.65
C ARG A 65 -6.29 2.74 4.21
N LEU A 66 -5.07 2.92 4.72
CA LEU A 66 -4.19 4.03 4.33
C LEU A 66 -3.89 4.00 2.82
N TYR A 67 -3.56 2.82 2.27
CA TYR A 67 -3.38 2.64 0.83
C TYR A 67 -4.62 3.03 0.03
N ARG A 68 -5.82 2.60 0.46
CA ARG A 68 -7.09 2.92 -0.21
C ARG A 68 -7.45 4.40 -0.14
N ASN A 69 -7.05 5.09 0.93
CA ASN A 69 -7.24 6.53 1.09
C ASN A 69 -6.18 7.36 0.35
N GLY A 70 -5.21 6.74 -0.35
CA GLY A 70 -4.13 7.43 -1.04
C GLY A 70 -2.99 7.91 -0.14
N HIS A 71 -3.01 7.55 1.14
CA HIS A 71 -1.96 7.88 2.11
C HIS A 71 -0.81 6.87 2.05
N PHE A 72 -0.08 6.87 0.94
CA PHE A 72 0.97 5.86 0.68
C PHE A 72 2.18 5.98 1.60
N ASP A 73 2.54 7.20 2.02
CA ASP A 73 3.66 7.44 2.93
C ASP A 73 3.36 6.91 4.35
N ALA A 74 2.15 7.20 4.85
CA ALA A 74 1.65 6.65 6.10
C ALA A 74 1.49 5.12 6.05
N CYS A 75 1.09 4.56 4.89
CA CYS A 75 1.09 3.12 4.70
C CYS A 75 2.48 2.51 4.90
N LEU A 76 3.52 3.09 4.29
CA LEU A 76 4.88 2.57 4.43
C LEU A 76 5.38 2.66 5.88
N ALA A 77 5.09 3.77 6.57
CA ALA A 77 5.39 3.91 7.99
C ALA A 77 4.65 2.87 8.84
N GLN A 78 3.38 2.60 8.55
CA GLN A 78 2.57 1.59 9.24
C GLN A 78 3.15 0.18 9.05
N ILE A 79 3.57 -0.16 7.83
CA ILE A 79 4.18 -1.47 7.54
C ILE A 79 5.53 -1.60 8.27
N GLN A 80 6.33 -0.54 8.33
CA GLN A 80 7.56 -0.55 9.12
C GLN A 80 7.31 -0.78 10.60
N GLN A 81 6.26 -0.16 11.19
CA GLN A 81 5.89 -0.44 12.57
C GLN A 81 5.47 -1.90 12.80
N VAL A 82 4.75 -2.50 11.84
CA VAL A 82 4.39 -3.93 11.92
C VAL A 82 5.63 -4.81 11.82
N ALA A 83 6.55 -4.50 10.91
CA ALA A 83 7.80 -5.23 10.78
C ALA A 83 8.67 -5.14 12.04
N ASP A 84 8.69 -3.97 12.68
CA ASP A 84 9.38 -3.74 13.95
C ASP A 84 8.70 -4.51 15.11
N PHE A 85 7.36 -4.48 15.21
CA PHE A 85 6.60 -5.28 16.17
C PHE A 85 6.88 -6.78 16.03
N ILE A 86 6.91 -7.28 14.79
CA ILE A 86 7.26 -8.68 14.48
C ILE A 86 8.73 -8.96 14.81
N GLY A 87 9.65 -8.04 14.46
CA GLY A 87 11.09 -8.16 14.71
C GLY A 87 11.43 -8.21 16.20
N ARG A 88 10.62 -7.57 17.06
CA ARG A 88 10.68 -7.68 18.52
C ARG A 88 9.97 -8.93 19.09
N GLY A 89 9.56 -9.87 18.23
CA GLY A 89 8.90 -11.11 18.63
C GLY A 89 7.43 -10.96 19.03
N GLY A 90 6.75 -9.91 18.55
CA GLY A 90 5.35 -9.64 18.88
C GLY A 90 5.13 -9.16 20.32
N GLN A 91 6.19 -8.75 21.01
CA GLN A 91 6.10 -8.15 22.33
C GLN A 91 5.67 -6.68 22.19
N PRO A 92 4.56 -6.25 22.84
CA PRO A 92 4.35 -4.82 23.05
C PRO A 92 5.54 -4.30 23.86
N TYR A 93 5.95 -3.06 23.57
CA TYR A 93 7.00 -2.35 24.30
C TYR A 93 6.77 -2.49 25.82
N LEU A 94 7.54 -3.34 26.48
CA LEU A 94 7.72 -3.28 27.92
C LEU A 94 8.95 -2.38 28.11
N PRO A 95 8.80 -1.13 28.57
CA PRO A 95 9.95 -0.37 29.03
C PRO A 95 10.55 -1.15 30.20
N THR A 96 11.72 -1.75 29.99
CA THR A 96 12.55 -2.26 31.08
C THR A 96 12.94 -1.06 31.92
N GLN A 97 12.26 -0.90 33.07
CA GLN A 97 12.65 0.01 34.15
C GLN A 97 13.93 -0.49 34.83
#